data_AF-A0A0R3PA38-F1
#
_entry.id   AF-A0A0R3PA38-F1
#
_cell.length_a   1.000
_cell.length_b   1.000
_cell.length_c   1.000
_cell.angle_alpha   90.00
_cell.angle_beta   90.00
_cell.angle_gamma   90.00
#
_symmetry.space_group_name_H-M   'P 1'
#
loop_
_entity.id
_entity.type
_entity.pdbx_description
1 polymer ?
#
loop_
_entity_poly.entity_id
_entity_poly.type
_entity_poly.pdbx_seq_one_letter_code
_entity_poly.pdbx_strand_id
1 'polypeptide(L)'
;MSKHSNETLITDNLESLREDEIFVDSETGKKYRVRKAILPHYSSGGPHGLGDPEDRTLRRIEADVIIPNRMNEQIEKVECHESYMGILIDMVNCMREKGAVKGLMLCKPELAVFNKCKYLKFHDTEFRERMTEKYLEQRSEARRTGMTEKQRRLQEFREWKKKHENSE
;
A
#
# COMPACT_ATOMS: atom_id res chain seq x y z
N MET A 1 -13.56 39.10 17.43
CA MET A 1 -14.36 38.25 16.52
C MET A 1 -13.58 38.12 15.23
N SER A 2 -12.72 37.09 15.11
CA SER A 2 -11.89 36.86 13.92
C SER A 2 -12.75 36.49 12.73
N LYS A 3 -12.70 37.31 11.68
CA LYS A 3 -13.20 36.94 10.36
C LYS A 3 -12.23 35.89 9.79
N HIS A 4 -12.52 34.61 9.95
CA HIS A 4 -11.94 33.62 9.05
C HIS A 4 -12.67 33.78 7.72
N SER A 5 -12.03 34.44 6.76
CA SER A 5 -12.36 34.29 5.35
C SER A 5 -12.18 32.81 5.03
N ASN A 6 -13.29 32.12 4.75
CA ASN A 6 -13.28 30.78 4.17
C ASN A 6 -12.71 30.91 2.75
N GLU A 7 -11.40 30.96 2.64
CA GLU A 7 -10.70 30.93 1.36
C GLU A 7 -10.63 29.47 0.92
N THR A 8 -11.39 29.13 -0.13
CA THR A 8 -11.46 27.76 -0.66
C THR A 8 -10.25 27.46 -1.51
N LEU A 9 -9.49 26.43 -1.13
CA LEU A 9 -8.39 25.88 -1.91
C LEU A 9 -8.91 24.80 -2.85
N ILE A 10 -8.16 24.52 -3.93
CA ILE A 10 -8.50 23.41 -4.86
C ILE A 10 -8.51 22.04 -4.17
N THR A 11 -7.78 21.90 -3.06
CA THR A 11 -7.67 20.70 -2.25
C THR A 11 -8.83 20.52 -1.27
N ASP A 12 -9.67 21.54 -1.06
CA ASP A 12 -10.78 21.50 -0.12
C ASP A 12 -11.98 20.70 -0.65
N ASN A 13 -12.88 20.32 0.27
CA ASN A 13 -14.14 19.69 -0.10
C ASN A 13 -15.07 20.73 -0.77
N LEU A 14 -15.14 20.65 -2.12
CA LEU A 14 -15.91 21.55 -2.98
C LEU A 14 -17.38 21.10 -3.17
N GLU A 15 -17.91 20.17 -2.37
CA GLU A 15 -19.30 19.69 -2.48
C GLU A 15 -20.35 20.80 -2.28
N SER A 16 -19.99 21.82 -1.50
CA SER A 16 -20.85 22.98 -1.21
C SER A 16 -21.04 23.92 -2.40
N LEU A 17 -20.16 23.85 -3.42
CA LEU A 17 -20.24 24.71 -4.60
C LEU A 17 -21.21 24.15 -5.65
N ARG A 18 -21.80 25.06 -6.44
CA ARG A 18 -22.69 24.69 -7.53
C ARG A 18 -21.88 24.24 -8.75
N GLU A 19 -22.48 23.37 -9.56
CA GLU A 19 -21.85 22.96 -10.81
C GLU A 19 -21.68 24.17 -11.73
N ASP A 20 -20.53 24.23 -12.42
CA ASP A 20 -20.08 25.35 -13.26
C ASP A 20 -19.78 26.67 -12.52
N GLU A 21 -19.80 26.69 -11.18
CA GLU A 21 -19.32 27.83 -10.40
C GLU A 21 -17.82 28.04 -10.62
N ILE A 22 -17.38 29.30 -10.74
CA ILE A 22 -15.97 29.63 -10.92
C ILE A 22 -15.42 30.03 -9.56
N PHE A 23 -14.58 29.19 -8.96
CA PHE A 23 -13.83 29.56 -7.76
C PHE A 23 -12.43 30.04 -8.14
N VAL A 24 -11.94 31.01 -7.37
CA VAL A 24 -10.59 31.55 -7.51
C VAL A 24 -9.77 30.95 -6.37
N ASP A 25 -8.73 30.23 -6.73
CA ASP A 25 -7.80 29.68 -5.75
C ASP A 25 -7.01 30.83 -5.09
N SER A 26 -7.03 30.87 -3.75
CA SER A 26 -6.35 31.90 -2.96
C SER A 26 -4.82 31.84 -3.12
N GLU A 27 -4.26 30.64 -3.30
CA GLU A 27 -2.80 30.47 -3.38
C GLU A 27 -2.25 30.73 -4.79
N THR A 28 -2.96 30.25 -5.83
CA THR A 28 -2.46 30.34 -7.20
C THR A 28 -3.07 31.47 -8.02
N GLY A 29 -4.15 32.09 -7.53
CA GLY A 29 -4.92 33.12 -8.26
C GLY A 29 -5.60 32.59 -9.53
N LYS A 30 -5.58 31.28 -9.77
CA LYS A 30 -6.15 30.64 -10.96
C LYS A 30 -7.64 30.42 -10.77
N LYS A 31 -8.38 30.61 -11.86
CA LYS A 31 -9.83 30.41 -11.91
C LYS A 31 -10.12 28.96 -12.32
N TYR A 32 -10.83 28.24 -11.48
CA TYR A 32 -11.24 26.87 -11.73
C TYR A 32 -12.75 26.79 -11.87
N ARG A 33 -13.22 26.01 -12.85
CA ARG A 33 -14.63 25.71 -13.02
C ARG A 33 -14.96 24.45 -12.25
N VAL A 34 -15.91 24.52 -11.32
CA VAL A 34 -16.38 23.38 -10.54
C VAL A 34 -17.05 22.38 -11.47
N ARG A 35 -16.48 21.18 -11.56
CA ARG A 35 -17.08 20.03 -12.23
C ARG A 35 -17.49 19.02 -11.18
N LYS A 36 -18.77 18.64 -11.14
CA LYS A 36 -19.24 17.59 -10.24
C LYS A 36 -18.94 16.23 -10.86
N ALA A 37 -17.84 15.61 -10.44
CA ALA A 37 -17.56 14.23 -10.76
C ALA A 37 -18.32 13.30 -9.80
N ILE A 38 -18.70 12.11 -10.26
CA ILE A 38 -19.36 11.07 -9.44
C ILE A 38 -18.44 10.62 -8.29
N LEU A 39 -17.13 10.75 -8.49
CA LEU A 39 -16.11 10.43 -7.49
C LEU A 39 -15.59 11.73 -6.85
N PRO A 40 -15.31 11.71 -5.54
CA PRO A 40 -14.78 12.89 -4.86
C PRO A 40 -13.36 13.24 -5.35
N HIS A 41 -12.98 14.51 -5.16
CA HIS A 41 -11.74 15.08 -5.71
C HIS A 41 -10.48 14.31 -5.27
N TYR A 42 -10.42 13.85 -4.02
CA TYR A 42 -9.31 13.05 -3.51
C TYR A 42 -9.16 11.67 -4.20
N SER A 43 -10.23 11.15 -4.81
CA SER A 43 -10.24 9.84 -5.50
C SER A 43 -10.01 9.93 -7.00
N SER A 44 -10.32 11.06 -7.63
CA SER A 44 -10.31 11.22 -9.10
C SER A 44 -9.49 12.42 -9.60
N GLY A 45 -8.93 13.22 -8.70
CA GLY A 45 -8.06 14.35 -9.00
C GLY A 45 -6.59 13.96 -9.18
N GLY A 46 -5.71 14.96 -9.02
CA GLY A 46 -4.26 14.81 -9.12
C GLY A 46 -3.70 14.89 -10.55
N PRO A 47 -2.37 14.97 -10.70
CA PRO A 47 -1.69 15.23 -11.98
C PRO A 47 -1.92 14.14 -13.04
N HIS A 48 -2.20 12.91 -12.60
CA HIS A 48 -2.42 11.75 -13.47
C HIS A 48 -3.82 11.13 -13.30
N GLY A 49 -4.77 11.81 -12.64
CA GLY A 49 -6.13 11.30 -12.42
C GLY A 49 -6.22 10.07 -11.52
N LEU A 50 -5.18 9.79 -10.71
CA LEU A 50 -5.08 8.66 -9.78
C LEU A 50 -5.45 9.04 -8.33
N GLY A 51 -5.92 10.27 -8.12
CA GLY A 51 -6.19 10.87 -6.82
C GLY A 51 -5.07 11.79 -6.35
N ASP A 52 -5.32 12.46 -5.22
CA ASP A 52 -4.41 13.43 -4.62
C ASP A 52 -3.19 12.73 -3.99
N PRO A 53 -1.94 13.07 -4.37
CA PRO A 53 -0.73 12.55 -3.75
C PRO A 53 -0.62 12.76 -2.24
N GLU A 54 -1.16 13.86 -1.71
CA GLU A 54 -1.00 14.25 -0.29
C GLU A 54 -2.12 13.70 0.60
N ASP A 55 -3.12 13.06 0.01
CA ASP A 55 -4.21 12.43 0.73
C ASP A 55 -3.70 11.21 1.54
N ARG A 56 -3.79 11.32 2.87
CA ARG A 56 -3.45 10.26 3.85
C ARG A 56 -4.65 9.40 4.27
N THR A 57 -5.84 9.63 3.73
CA THR A 57 -7.02 8.85 4.11
C THR A 57 -6.93 7.43 3.56
N LEU A 58 -7.42 6.47 4.36
CA LEU A 58 -7.48 5.06 3.98
C LEU A 58 -8.88 4.72 3.52
N ARG A 59 -8.97 4.17 2.30
CA ARG A 59 -10.21 3.58 1.81
C ARG A 59 -10.46 2.28 2.54
N ARG A 60 -11.74 1.91 2.69
CA ARG A 60 -12.15 0.68 3.37
C ARG A 60 -11.48 -0.57 2.78
N ILE A 61 -11.35 -0.65 1.46
CA ILE A 61 -10.63 -1.76 0.78
C ILE A 61 -9.15 -1.79 1.16
N GLU A 62 -8.52 -0.62 1.33
CA GLU A 62 -7.11 -0.54 1.69
C GLU A 62 -6.88 -0.99 3.13
N ALA A 63 -7.75 -0.54 4.04
CA ALA A 63 -7.71 -0.89 5.45
C ALA A 63 -8.05 -2.37 5.71
N ASP A 64 -9.04 -2.93 5.02
CA ASP A 64 -9.58 -4.25 5.30
C ASP A 64 -8.92 -5.38 4.49
N VAL A 65 -8.32 -5.06 3.33
CA VAL A 65 -7.78 -6.08 2.40
C VAL A 65 -6.31 -5.83 2.08
N ILE A 66 -5.96 -4.64 1.58
CA ILE A 66 -4.62 -4.41 1.03
C ILE A 66 -3.54 -4.43 2.13
N ILE A 67 -3.76 -3.68 3.22
CA ILE A 67 -2.82 -3.63 4.34
C ILE A 67 -2.69 -5.01 5.01
N PRO A 68 -3.78 -5.70 5.37
CA PRO A 68 -3.72 -7.07 5.88
C PRO A 68 -2.96 -8.06 4.98
N ASN A 69 -3.17 -8.00 3.66
CA ASN A 69 -2.46 -8.88 2.73
C ASN A 69 -0.96 -8.57 2.69
N ARG A 70 -0.58 -7.28 2.69
CA ARG A 70 0.83 -6.86 2.77
C ARG A 70 1.48 -7.25 4.08
N MET A 71 0.76 -7.14 5.20
CA MET A 71 1.22 -7.61 6.51
C MET A 71 1.49 -9.11 6.47
N ASN A 72 0.57 -9.91 5.94
CA ASN A 72 0.77 -11.36 5.80
C ASN A 72 1.99 -11.71 4.95
N GLU A 73 2.15 -11.07 3.78
CA GLU A 73 3.33 -11.29 2.94
C GLU A 73 4.64 -10.96 3.67
N GLN A 74 4.66 -9.87 4.45
CA GLN A 74 5.85 -9.45 5.17
C GLN A 74 6.16 -10.38 6.35
N ILE A 75 5.12 -10.85 7.06
CA ILE A 75 5.26 -11.83 8.14
C ILE A 75 5.85 -13.13 7.61
N GLU A 76 5.35 -13.61 6.46
CA GLU A 76 5.78 -14.84 5.82
C GLU A 76 7.21 -14.74 5.27
N LYS A 77 7.59 -13.59 4.70
CA LYS A 77 8.90 -13.39 4.08
C LYS A 77 10.02 -13.07 5.07
N VAL A 78 9.73 -12.38 6.17
CA VAL A 78 10.77 -11.80 7.05
C VAL A 78 10.56 -12.19 8.51
N GLU A 79 9.46 -11.78 9.13
CA GLU A 79 9.31 -11.83 10.60
C GLU A 79 9.28 -13.26 11.15
N CYS A 80 8.53 -14.15 10.51
CA CYS A 80 8.45 -15.55 10.92
C CYS A 80 9.31 -16.45 10.03
N HIS A 81 10.22 -15.90 9.21
CA HIS A 81 11.02 -16.69 8.26
C HIS A 81 11.96 -17.67 8.96
N GLU A 82 12.63 -17.25 10.03
CA GLU A 82 13.53 -18.12 10.80
C GLU A 82 12.76 -19.27 11.46
N SER A 83 11.64 -18.94 12.13
CA SER A 83 10.74 -19.95 12.70
C SER A 83 10.16 -20.86 11.61
N TYR A 84 9.79 -20.32 10.45
CA TYR A 84 9.22 -21.06 9.32
C TYR A 84 10.24 -22.00 8.67
N MET A 85 11.50 -21.58 8.51
CA MET A 85 12.57 -22.43 7.96
C MET A 85 12.94 -23.55 8.92
N GLY A 86 13.07 -23.26 10.23
CA GLY A 86 13.29 -24.31 11.24
C GLY A 86 12.14 -25.33 11.25
N ILE A 87 10.89 -24.85 11.26
CA ILE A 87 9.69 -25.68 11.18
C ILE A 87 9.65 -26.50 9.89
N LEU A 88 9.99 -25.91 8.74
CA LEU A 88 10.04 -26.64 7.47
C LEU A 88 11.07 -27.75 7.50
N ILE A 89 12.26 -27.49 8.05
CA ILE A 89 13.31 -28.50 8.20
C ILE A 89 12.83 -29.63 9.11
N ASP A 90 12.25 -29.32 10.26
CA ASP A 90 11.73 -30.31 11.20
C ASP A 90 10.58 -31.11 10.60
N MET A 91 9.67 -30.46 9.87
CA MET A 91 8.55 -31.10 9.18
C MET A 91 9.04 -32.00 8.04
N VAL A 92 10.02 -31.56 7.25
CA VAL A 92 10.64 -32.37 6.18
C VAL A 92 11.35 -33.60 6.77
N ASN A 93 12.07 -33.45 7.88
CA ASN A 93 12.71 -34.55 8.58
C ASN A 93 11.67 -35.55 9.12
N CYS A 94 10.62 -35.05 9.77
CA CYS A 94 9.53 -35.87 10.30
C CYS A 94 8.78 -36.63 9.18
N MET A 95 8.54 -35.99 8.03
CA MET A 95 7.95 -36.65 6.85
C MET A 95 8.89 -37.70 6.23
N ARG A 96 10.20 -37.45 6.25
CA ARG A 96 11.21 -38.40 5.75
C ARG A 96 11.30 -39.65 6.63
N GLU A 97 11.14 -39.52 7.94
CA GLU A 97 11.18 -40.64 8.90
C GLU A 97 9.86 -41.43 8.96
N LYS A 98 8.72 -40.74 8.98
CA LYS A 98 7.39 -41.36 9.20
C LYS A 98 6.70 -41.78 7.90
N GLY A 99 7.21 -41.36 6.75
CA GLY A 99 6.62 -41.54 5.42
C GLY A 99 5.48 -40.55 5.13
N ALA A 100 5.26 -40.21 3.86
CA ALA A 100 4.39 -39.09 3.45
C ALA A 100 2.96 -39.14 4.00
N VAL A 101 2.32 -40.32 4.04
CA VAL A 101 0.90 -40.47 4.44
C VAL A 101 0.71 -40.34 5.95
N LYS A 102 1.61 -40.93 6.76
CA LYS A 102 1.55 -40.85 8.24
C LYS A 102 2.16 -39.54 8.76
N GLY A 103 3.20 -39.03 8.07
CA GLY A 103 3.86 -37.77 8.39
C GLY A 103 2.93 -36.56 8.29
N LEU A 104 2.02 -36.53 7.30
CA LEU A 104 1.08 -35.41 7.17
C LEU A 104 0.10 -35.27 8.36
N MET A 105 -0.17 -36.36 9.09
CA MET A 105 -1.05 -36.36 10.26
C MET A 105 -0.27 -36.14 11.56
N LEU A 106 0.92 -36.74 11.67
CA LEU A 106 1.74 -36.73 12.89
C LEU A 106 2.66 -35.51 13.01
N CYS A 107 3.09 -34.94 11.88
CA CYS A 107 3.97 -33.76 11.79
C CYS A 107 3.17 -32.45 11.60
N LYS A 108 1.95 -32.39 12.16
CA LYS A 108 1.13 -31.16 12.24
C LYS A 108 1.47 -30.19 13.38
N PRO A 109 2.07 -30.58 14.53
CA PRO A 109 2.21 -29.64 15.65
C PRO A 109 3.15 -28.46 15.32
N GLU A 110 4.06 -28.63 14.38
CA GLU A 110 5.00 -27.59 13.93
C GLU A 110 4.25 -26.44 13.22
N LEU A 111 3.14 -26.73 12.54
CA LEU A 111 2.29 -25.71 11.91
C LEU A 111 1.59 -24.79 12.93
N ALA A 112 1.34 -25.28 14.14
CA ALA A 112 0.73 -24.50 15.20
C ALA A 112 1.66 -23.38 15.70
N VAL A 113 2.97 -23.63 15.71
CA VAL A 113 3.99 -22.64 16.09
C VAL A 113 4.05 -21.50 15.07
N PHE A 114 4.02 -21.83 13.79
CA PHE A 114 3.97 -20.83 12.71
C PHE A 114 2.70 -19.97 12.79
N ASN A 115 1.54 -20.61 12.94
CA ASN A 115 0.27 -19.89 13.09
C ASN A 115 0.25 -18.98 14.33
N LYS A 116 0.91 -19.40 15.42
CA LYS A 116 1.09 -18.57 16.62
C LYS A 116 1.97 -17.34 16.34
N CYS A 117 3.10 -17.51 15.65
CA CYS A 117 3.97 -16.40 15.26
C CYS A 117 3.20 -15.38 14.38
N LYS A 118 2.49 -15.89 13.36
CA LYS A 118 1.66 -15.09 12.46
C LYS A 118 0.57 -14.33 13.23
N TYR A 119 -0.13 -15.01 14.13
CA TYR A 119 -1.18 -14.40 14.95
C TYR A 119 -0.64 -13.24 15.81
N LEU A 120 0.49 -13.44 16.50
CA LEU A 120 1.10 -12.42 17.36
C LEU A 120 1.50 -11.18 16.57
N LYS A 121 2.17 -11.37 15.42
CA LYS A 121 2.61 -10.25 14.57
C LYS A 121 1.46 -9.55 13.86
N PHE A 122 0.38 -10.27 13.52
CA PHE A 122 -0.77 -9.66 12.86
C PHE A 122 -1.57 -8.75 13.80
N HIS A 123 -1.57 -9.03 15.11
CA HIS A 123 -2.23 -8.21 16.14
C HIS A 123 -1.34 -7.09 16.69
N ASP A 124 -0.09 -6.99 16.24
CA ASP A 124 0.81 -5.90 16.60
C ASP A 124 0.38 -4.60 15.90
N THR A 125 -0.02 -3.61 16.68
CA THR A 125 -0.48 -2.30 16.19
C THR A 125 0.64 -1.50 15.56
N GLU A 126 1.86 -1.56 16.11
CA GLU A 126 3.01 -0.85 15.56
C GLU A 126 3.39 -1.45 14.19
N PHE A 127 3.29 -2.77 14.07
CA PHE A 127 3.53 -3.43 12.79
C PHE A 127 2.52 -3.00 11.73
N ARG A 128 1.23 -2.90 12.09
CA ARG A 128 0.19 -2.41 11.20
C ARG A 128 0.44 -0.96 10.78
N GLU A 129 0.85 -0.09 11.70
CA GLU A 129 1.17 1.31 11.40
C GLU A 129 2.34 1.44 10.44
N ARG A 130 3.45 0.72 10.69
CA ARG A 130 4.61 0.71 9.77
C ARG A 130 4.24 0.24 8.36
N MET A 131 3.42 -0.81 8.26
CA MET A 131 2.97 -1.33 6.97
C MET A 131 2.00 -0.38 6.27
N THR A 132 1.21 0.38 7.04
CA THR A 132 0.31 1.42 6.53
C THR A 132 1.08 2.59 5.97
N GLU A 133 2.08 3.12 6.69
CA GLU A 133 2.90 4.25 6.20
C GLU A 133 3.63 3.86 4.91
N LYS A 134 4.22 2.66 4.86
CA LYS A 134 4.87 2.14 3.64
C LYS A 134 3.89 2.01 2.47
N TYR A 135 2.63 1.69 2.72
CA TYR A 135 1.60 1.67 1.69
C TYR A 135 1.24 3.08 1.20
N LEU A 136 1.06 4.02 2.13
CA LEU A 136 0.75 5.43 1.82
C LEU A 136 1.86 6.09 1.01
N GLU A 137 3.13 5.86 1.37
CA GLU A 137 4.29 6.36 0.64
C GLU A 137 4.27 5.86 -0.81
N GLN A 138 4.15 4.55 -1.02
CA GLN A 138 4.07 3.97 -2.38
C GLN A 138 2.86 4.48 -3.17
N ARG A 139 1.72 4.70 -2.49
CA ARG A 139 0.53 5.27 -3.11
C ARG A 139 0.77 6.72 -3.53
N SER A 140 1.41 7.52 -2.68
CA SER A 140 1.76 8.91 -2.98
C SER A 140 2.69 8.98 -4.20
N GLU A 141 3.72 8.14 -4.25
CA GLU A 141 4.65 8.06 -5.38
C GLU A 141 3.94 7.64 -6.66
N ALA A 142 3.06 6.64 -6.60
CA ALA A 142 2.28 6.20 -7.76
C ALA A 142 1.32 7.30 -8.26
N ARG A 143 0.73 8.09 -7.36
CA ARG A 143 -0.11 9.25 -7.72
C ARG A 143 0.72 10.41 -8.30
N ARG A 144 1.94 10.65 -7.80
CA ARG A 144 2.86 11.70 -8.30
C ARG A 144 3.44 11.34 -9.68
N THR A 145 3.87 10.10 -9.86
CA THR A 145 4.60 9.64 -11.06
C THR A 145 3.71 9.00 -12.12
N GLY A 146 2.51 8.57 -11.74
CA GLY A 146 1.62 7.78 -12.60
C GLY A 146 2.09 6.34 -12.82
N MET A 147 3.16 5.90 -12.16
CA MET A 147 3.74 4.56 -12.33
C MET A 147 3.70 3.75 -11.05
N THR A 148 3.40 2.46 -11.19
CA THR A 148 3.53 1.52 -10.08
C THR A 148 5.00 1.24 -9.75
N GLU A 149 5.26 0.84 -8.52
CA GLU A 149 6.60 0.44 -8.06
C GLU A 149 7.27 -0.59 -8.99
N LYS A 150 6.50 -1.55 -9.52
CA LYS A 150 7.01 -2.56 -10.46
C LYS A 150 7.40 -1.95 -11.80
N GLN A 151 6.61 -1.01 -12.31
CA GLN A 151 6.91 -0.29 -13.56
C GLN A 151 8.16 0.57 -13.41
N ARG A 152 8.30 1.26 -12.27
CA ARG A 152 9.48 2.07 -11.96
C ARG A 152 10.75 1.22 -11.94
N ARG A 153 10.76 0.11 -11.19
CA ARG A 153 11.91 -0.82 -11.19
C ARG A 153 12.21 -1.39 -12.57
N LEU A 154 11.19 -1.68 -13.37
CA LEU A 154 11.39 -2.18 -14.73
C LEU A 154 12.01 -1.11 -15.63
N GLN A 155 11.62 0.15 -15.48
CA GLN A 155 12.22 1.26 -16.19
C GLN A 155 13.68 1.48 -15.78
N GLU A 156 13.96 1.49 -14.47
CA GLU A 156 15.32 1.56 -13.94
C GLU A 156 16.21 0.45 -14.49
N PHE A 157 15.70 -0.78 -14.53
CA PHE A 157 16.41 -1.92 -15.13
C PHE A 157 16.66 -1.73 -16.64
N ARG A 158 15.69 -1.22 -17.39
CA ARG A 158 15.85 -0.92 -18.82
C ARG A 158 16.88 0.16 -19.06
N GLU A 159 16.91 1.20 -18.23
CA GLU A 159 17.89 2.29 -18.30
C GLU A 159 19.29 1.81 -17.92
N TRP A 160 19.40 1.01 -16.87
CA TRP A 160 20.65 0.34 -16.48
C TRP A 160 21.18 -0.52 -17.63
N LYS A 161 20.32 -1.34 -18.24
CA LYS A 161 20.69 -2.22 -19.35
C LYS A 161 21.23 -1.42 -20.55
N LYS A 162 20.53 -0.34 -20.96
CA LYS A 162 20.98 0.54 -22.05
C LYS A 162 22.34 1.18 -21.79
N LYS A 163 22.63 1.58 -20.54
CA LYS A 163 23.91 2.17 -20.18
C LYS A 163 25.07 1.17 -20.30
N HIS A 164 24.83 -0.10 -19.95
CA HIS A 164 25.86 -1.14 -19.98
C HIS A 164 26.03 -1.76 -21.38
N GLU A 165 24.96 -1.91 -22.17
CA GLU A 165 25.05 -2.33 -23.59
C GLU A 165 25.73 -1.27 -24.48
N ASN A 166 25.63 0.02 -24.16
CA ASN A 166 26.30 1.10 -24.91
C ASN A 166 27.73 1.39 -24.43
N SER A 167 28.22 0.66 -23.42
CA SER A 167 29.57 0.81 -22.87
C SER A 167 30.50 -0.37 -23.23
N GLU A 168 29.99 -1.35 -23.98
CA GLU A 168 30.75 -2.38 -24.72
C GLU A 168 30.78 -2.02 -26.21
#